data_AF-A0A938NXR4-F1
#
_entry.id   AF-A0A938NXR4-F1
#
_cell.length_a   1.000
_cell.length_b   1.000
_cell.length_c   1.000
_cell.angle_alpha   90.00
_cell.angle_beta   90.00
_cell.angle_gamma   90.00
#
_symmetry.space_group_name_H-M   'P 1'
#
loop_
_entity.id
_entity.type
_entity.pdbx_description
1 polymer ?
#
loop_
_entity_poly.entity_id
_entity_poly.type
_entity_poly.pdbx_seq_one_letter_code
_entity_poly.pdbx_strand_id
1 'polypeptide(L)'
;MAKRNKSTRKTRSVVGKLINFRGLVYSPVNEQGVVFLFGKVAQDLGMYVELIRPGYPDCVAKRYIGKDRWENVNIEFEYKSSNYKHDPAKCDMIVCWEHDWQECPSHIEVIELREIIKGLPNSVIEAPDKPTSKSEYSLQHHYSKGTPLTKQLYDDLIRQLQQGDDQIYSKPAKYRIWFYSPKRVFAAIKIMKRQLNIQLFTNGKRQKGVEEFPGEYGFKWGRMYVGSKDELKLAVKNLRKAKALVNECISRNEPTGWYAETE
;
A
#
# COMPACT_ATOMS: atom_id res chain seq x y z
N MET A 1 16.73 -52.85 5.42
CA MET A 1 16.43 -51.45 5.79
C MET A 1 15.16 -51.00 5.09
N ALA A 2 14.03 -50.92 5.81
CA ALA A 2 12.74 -50.54 5.24
C ALA A 2 12.64 -49.01 5.06
N LYS A 3 12.37 -48.55 3.84
CA LYS A 3 12.08 -47.14 3.54
C LYS A 3 10.75 -46.74 4.18
N ARG A 4 10.82 -45.82 5.15
CA ARG A 4 9.67 -45.28 5.88
C ARG A 4 8.86 -44.38 4.94
N ASN A 5 7.66 -44.84 4.58
CA ASN A 5 6.73 -44.13 3.70
C ASN A 5 6.20 -42.87 4.42
N LYS A 6 6.66 -41.66 4.05
CA LYS A 6 6.13 -40.40 4.59
C LYS A 6 4.77 -40.13 3.95
N SER A 7 3.70 -40.39 4.71
CA SER A 7 2.33 -39.96 4.40
C SER A 7 2.28 -38.45 4.13
N THR A 8 1.98 -38.07 2.88
CA THR A 8 1.75 -36.69 2.44
C THR A 8 0.35 -36.21 2.81
N ARG A 9 0.03 -36.11 4.10
CA ARG A 9 -1.20 -35.43 4.54
C ARG A 9 -1.04 -33.93 4.32
N LYS A 10 -1.87 -33.36 3.44
CA LYS A 10 -1.95 -31.92 3.19
C LYS A 10 -2.27 -31.20 4.50
N THR A 11 -1.33 -30.42 5.03
CA THR A 11 -1.52 -29.65 6.27
C THR A 11 -2.65 -28.66 6.05
N ARG A 12 -3.71 -28.73 6.87
CA ARG A 12 -4.82 -27.76 6.82
C ARG A 12 -4.37 -26.48 7.52
N SER A 13 -4.66 -25.33 6.93
CA SER A 13 -4.43 -24.03 7.59
C SER A 13 -5.39 -23.85 8.76
N VAL A 14 -4.86 -23.59 9.95
CA VAL A 14 -5.62 -23.26 11.16
C VAL A 14 -5.60 -21.76 11.34
N VAL A 15 -6.76 -21.18 11.68
CA VAL A 15 -6.93 -19.74 11.96
C VAL A 15 -7.53 -19.53 13.34
N GLY A 16 -7.35 -18.33 13.89
CA GLY A 16 -7.85 -17.95 15.22
C GLY A 16 -9.34 -17.56 15.25
N LYS A 17 -9.73 -16.84 16.30
CA LYS A 17 -11.11 -16.33 16.48
C LYS A 17 -11.38 -15.15 15.53
N LEU A 18 -12.64 -14.90 15.19
CA LEU A 18 -13.00 -13.72 14.41
C LEU A 18 -12.67 -12.42 15.17
N ILE A 19 -11.96 -11.50 14.52
CA ILE A 19 -11.65 -10.15 15.03
C ILE A 19 -12.00 -9.04 14.03
N ASN A 20 -12.01 -9.34 12.71
CA ASN A 20 -12.36 -8.40 11.64
C ASN A 20 -11.66 -7.03 11.73
N PHE A 21 -10.38 -6.97 12.08
CA PHE A 21 -9.67 -5.72 12.38
C PHE A 21 -8.65 -5.36 11.29
N ARG A 22 -8.82 -4.20 10.64
CA ARG A 22 -7.92 -3.60 9.64
C ARG A 22 -7.42 -4.57 8.57
N GLY A 23 -8.32 -5.42 8.06
CA GLY A 23 -8.02 -6.44 7.05
C GLY A 23 -7.49 -7.77 7.59
N LEU A 24 -7.36 -7.93 8.90
CA LEU A 24 -7.09 -9.20 9.55
C LEU A 24 -8.41 -9.76 10.10
N VAL A 25 -8.94 -10.80 9.45
CA VAL A 25 -10.25 -11.38 9.76
C VAL A 25 -10.21 -12.22 11.05
N TYR A 26 -9.14 -12.99 11.24
CA TYR A 26 -8.95 -13.91 12.36
C TYR A 26 -7.77 -13.51 13.25
N SER A 27 -7.84 -13.82 14.54
CA SER A 27 -6.78 -13.55 15.50
C SER A 27 -5.49 -14.28 15.16
N PRO A 28 -4.33 -13.75 15.59
CA PRO A 28 -3.07 -14.49 15.59
C PRO A 28 -3.23 -15.86 16.25
N VAL A 29 -2.45 -16.82 15.77
CA VAL A 29 -2.29 -18.17 16.37
C VAL A 29 -0.81 -18.51 16.63
N ASN A 30 0.07 -17.56 16.35
CA ASN A 30 1.51 -17.63 16.52
C ASN A 30 2.10 -16.21 16.56
N GLU A 31 3.39 -16.12 16.84
CA GLU A 31 4.17 -14.89 16.92
C GLU A 31 4.16 -14.07 15.62
N GLN A 32 4.31 -14.71 14.45
CA GLN A 32 4.25 -14.00 13.16
C GLN A 32 2.92 -13.25 12.94
N GLY A 33 1.80 -13.80 13.45
CA GLY A 33 0.52 -13.12 13.45
C GLY A 33 0.52 -11.88 14.36
N VAL A 34 1.23 -11.94 15.49
CA VAL A 34 1.43 -10.81 16.41
C VAL A 34 2.28 -9.72 15.75
N VAL A 35 3.41 -10.08 15.13
CA VAL A 35 4.26 -9.15 14.36
C VAL A 35 3.43 -8.42 13.30
N PHE A 36 2.64 -9.16 12.52
CA PHE A 36 1.80 -8.57 11.48
C PHE A 36 0.73 -7.63 12.05
N LEU A 37 0.08 -8.01 13.16
CA LEU A 37 -0.92 -7.17 13.81
C LEU A 37 -0.28 -5.92 14.43
N PHE A 38 0.88 -6.05 15.08
CA PHE A 38 1.65 -4.92 15.58
C PHE A 38 2.00 -3.93 14.47
N GLY A 39 2.46 -4.41 13.31
CA GLY A 39 2.71 -3.56 12.14
C GLY A 39 1.48 -2.76 11.67
N LYS A 40 0.26 -3.21 12.00
CA LYS A 40 -0.99 -2.48 11.72
C LYS A 40 -1.37 -1.45 12.78
N VAL A 41 -0.78 -1.50 13.97
CA VAL A 41 -1.13 -0.62 15.11
C VAL A 41 0.03 0.15 15.70
N ALA A 42 1.28 -0.09 15.27
CA ALA A 42 2.48 0.56 15.78
C ALA A 42 2.36 2.10 15.74
N GLN A 43 1.81 2.65 14.66
CA GLN A 43 1.57 4.10 14.55
C GLN A 43 0.52 4.62 15.54
N ASP A 44 -0.54 3.85 15.81
CA ASP A 44 -1.54 4.23 16.84
C ASP A 44 -0.92 4.25 18.24
N LEU A 45 0.10 3.42 18.46
CA LEU A 45 0.90 3.37 19.68
C LEU A 45 2.03 4.40 19.70
N GLY A 46 2.12 5.30 18.71
CA GLY A 46 3.15 6.34 18.63
C GLY A 46 4.55 5.78 18.35
N MET A 47 4.64 4.61 17.71
CA MET A 47 5.89 3.91 17.43
C MET A 47 6.20 3.82 15.93
N TYR A 48 7.49 3.96 15.61
CA TYR A 48 8.04 3.83 14.26
C TYR A 48 9.10 2.73 14.26
N VAL A 49 8.85 1.66 13.50
CA VAL A 49 9.74 0.50 13.43
C VAL A 49 10.95 0.82 12.56
N GLU A 50 12.15 0.61 13.10
CA GLU A 50 13.42 0.77 12.37
C GLU A 50 14.00 -0.57 11.89
N LEU A 51 13.83 -1.63 12.68
CA LEU A 51 14.36 -2.96 12.38
C LEU A 51 13.41 -4.05 12.84
N ILE A 52 13.23 -5.09 12.02
CA ILE A 52 12.66 -6.40 12.41
C ILE A 52 13.66 -7.46 11.98
N ARG A 53 13.98 -8.42 12.86
CA ARG A 53 14.94 -9.49 12.57
C ARG A 53 14.65 -10.78 13.34
N PRO A 54 15.19 -11.93 12.91
CA PRO A 54 15.05 -13.22 13.63
C PRO A 54 15.89 -13.37 14.91
N GLY A 55 16.43 -12.27 15.47
CA GLY A 55 17.39 -12.35 16.56
C GLY A 55 17.23 -11.19 17.52
N TYR A 56 17.76 -11.33 18.73
CA TYR A 56 17.39 -10.49 19.86
C TYR A 56 17.99 -9.05 19.83
N PRO A 57 17.20 -7.97 20.06
CA PRO A 57 15.74 -7.98 20.09
C PRO A 57 15.12 -8.17 18.71
N ASP A 58 13.92 -8.78 18.65
CA ASP A 58 13.15 -9.02 17.43
C ASP A 58 12.87 -7.74 16.66
N CYS A 59 12.61 -6.65 17.39
CA CYS A 59 12.30 -5.35 16.84
C CYS A 59 12.99 -4.20 17.57
N VAL A 60 13.45 -3.22 16.80
CA VAL A 60 13.88 -1.92 17.32
C VAL A 60 12.95 -0.86 16.75
N ALA A 61 12.34 -0.08 17.64
CA ALA A 61 11.44 1.00 17.28
C ALA A 61 11.81 2.31 17.99
N LYS A 62 11.32 3.42 17.43
CA LYS A 62 11.29 4.74 18.06
C LYS A 62 9.91 5.00 18.61
N ARG A 63 9.78 5.30 19.90
CA ARG A 63 8.51 5.70 20.52
C ARG A 63 8.50 7.19 20.79
N TYR A 64 7.41 7.86 20.45
CA TYR A 64 7.21 9.27 20.74
C TYR A 64 6.88 9.48 22.22
N ILE A 65 7.61 10.38 22.88
CA ILE A 65 7.45 10.68 24.32
C ILE A 65 7.09 12.15 24.59
N GLY A 66 6.57 12.84 23.58
CA GLY A 66 6.14 14.24 23.68
C GLY A 66 7.26 15.27 23.45
N LYS A 67 6.86 16.50 23.08
CA LYS A 67 7.74 17.65 22.83
C LYS A 67 8.81 17.35 21.76
N ASP A 68 8.41 16.72 20.65
CA ASP A 68 9.31 16.34 19.54
C ASP A 68 10.45 15.39 19.94
N ARG A 69 10.32 14.69 21.07
CA ARG A 69 11.31 13.71 21.56
C ARG A 69 10.88 12.28 21.31
N TRP A 70 11.89 11.44 21.10
CA TRP A 70 11.76 10.04 20.78
C TRP A 70 12.74 9.23 21.62
N GLU A 71 12.34 8.02 22.00
CA GLU A 71 13.21 7.06 22.67
C GLU A 71 13.33 5.77 21.86
N ASN A 72 14.43 5.06 22.08
CA ASN A 72 14.61 3.70 21.56
C ASN A 72 13.81 2.72 22.40
N VAL A 73 13.16 1.76 21.74
CA VAL A 73 12.48 0.65 22.39
C VAL A 73 12.89 -0.65 21.71
N ASN A 74 13.52 -1.55 22.47
CA ASN A 74 13.80 -2.93 22.08
C ASN A 74 12.60 -3.80 22.45
N ILE A 75 11.99 -4.40 21.42
CA ILE A 75 10.73 -5.12 21.52
C ILE A 75 10.95 -6.60 21.21
N GLU A 76 10.40 -7.47 22.05
CA GLU A 76 10.21 -8.89 21.76
C GLU A 76 8.75 -9.16 21.39
N PHE A 77 8.54 -10.01 20.38
CA PHE A 77 7.19 -10.44 20.00
C PHE A 77 6.91 -11.83 20.53
N GLU A 78 5.72 -12.01 21.08
CA GLU A 78 5.32 -13.31 21.60
C GLU A 78 3.87 -13.64 21.30
N TYR A 79 3.53 -14.91 21.14
CA TYR A 79 2.11 -15.28 21.13
C TYR A 79 1.49 -15.11 22.54
N LYS A 80 2.15 -15.67 23.54
CA LYS A 80 1.83 -15.54 24.97
C LYS A 80 3.03 -14.91 25.66
N SER A 81 2.85 -13.90 26.51
CA SER A 81 3.99 -13.25 27.16
C SER A 81 4.89 -14.21 27.95
N SER A 82 4.34 -15.30 28.50
CA SER A 82 5.10 -16.33 29.22
C SER A 82 6.04 -17.16 28.34
N ASN A 83 5.93 -17.05 27.02
CA ASN A 83 6.86 -17.71 26.10
C ASN A 83 8.22 -17.02 26.01
N TYR A 84 8.33 -15.79 26.53
CA TYR A 84 9.56 -15.00 26.55
C TYR A 84 10.73 -15.78 27.17
N LYS A 85 11.83 -15.92 26.42
CA LYS A 85 13.03 -16.67 26.83
C LYS A 85 14.32 -15.94 26.51
N HIS A 86 14.38 -14.66 26.86
CA HIS A 86 15.55 -13.81 26.64
C HIS A 86 16.00 -13.10 27.92
N ASP A 87 17.13 -12.39 27.84
CA ASP A 87 17.66 -11.61 28.95
C ASP A 87 16.78 -10.36 29.19
N PRO A 88 16.08 -10.25 30.34
CA PRO A 88 15.22 -9.11 30.62
C PRO A 88 15.94 -7.76 30.62
N ALA A 89 17.27 -7.73 30.83
CA ALA A 89 18.02 -6.49 30.98
C ALA A 89 18.19 -5.68 29.68
N LYS A 90 17.89 -6.29 28.53
CA LYS A 90 18.05 -5.67 27.20
C LYS A 90 16.73 -5.56 26.43
N CYS A 91 15.61 -5.86 27.11
CA CYS A 91 14.27 -5.80 26.58
C CYS A 91 13.52 -4.69 27.30
N ASP A 92 12.98 -3.75 26.53
CA ASP A 92 12.19 -2.66 27.08
C ASP A 92 10.70 -3.01 27.06
N MET A 93 10.28 -3.86 26.12
CA MET A 93 8.87 -4.14 25.86
C MET A 93 8.62 -5.54 25.28
N ILE A 94 7.55 -6.19 25.73
CA ILE A 94 6.97 -7.38 25.10
C ILE A 94 5.66 -6.98 24.42
N VAL A 95 5.54 -7.26 23.13
CA VAL A 95 4.27 -7.15 22.41
C VAL A 95 3.73 -8.56 22.20
N CYS A 96 2.57 -8.86 22.76
CA CYS A 96 1.98 -10.20 22.70
C CYS A 96 0.52 -10.22 22.27
N TRP A 97 0.03 -11.39 21.86
CA TRP A 97 -1.42 -11.57 21.65
C TRP A 97 -2.16 -11.72 22.98
N GLU A 98 -1.64 -12.52 23.91
CA GLU A 98 -2.22 -12.79 25.22
C GLU A 98 -1.17 -12.58 26.31
N HIS A 99 -1.47 -11.75 27.31
CA HIS A 99 -0.59 -11.58 28.46
C HIS A 99 -0.98 -12.55 29.58
N ASP A 100 -0.09 -13.48 29.88
CA ASP A 100 -0.29 -14.52 30.90
C ASP A 100 0.89 -14.68 31.89
N TRP A 101 1.89 -13.80 31.80
CA TRP A 101 3.07 -13.83 32.66
C TRP A 101 2.97 -12.82 33.80
N GLN A 102 2.46 -13.25 34.95
CA GLN A 102 2.22 -12.38 36.11
C GLN A 102 3.51 -11.93 36.79
N GLU A 103 4.57 -12.73 36.70
CA GLU A 103 5.89 -12.45 37.26
C GLU A 103 6.80 -11.68 36.30
N CYS A 104 6.24 -11.09 35.24
CA CYS A 104 6.99 -10.26 34.30
C CYS A 104 7.71 -9.12 35.05
N PRO A 105 9.03 -8.93 34.84
CA PRO A 105 9.77 -7.85 35.48
C PRO A 105 9.12 -6.50 35.23
N SER A 106 8.98 -5.68 36.28
CA SER A 106 8.26 -4.41 36.23
C SER A 106 8.89 -3.34 35.34
N HIS A 107 10.15 -3.53 34.95
CA HIS A 107 10.84 -2.65 34.00
C HIS A 107 10.52 -2.97 32.53
N ILE A 108 9.91 -4.13 32.25
CA ILE A 108 9.45 -4.51 30.91
C ILE A 108 7.97 -4.12 30.77
N GLU A 109 7.68 -3.29 29.78
CA GLU A 109 6.31 -2.97 29.43
C GLU A 109 5.68 -4.10 28.62
N VAL A 110 4.43 -4.49 28.92
CA VAL A 110 3.72 -5.51 28.13
C VAL A 110 2.53 -4.89 27.40
N ILE A 111 2.54 -5.00 26.08
CA ILE A 111 1.42 -4.60 25.21
C ILE A 111 0.66 -5.86 24.77
N GLU A 112 -0.53 -6.07 25.33
CA GLU A 112 -1.45 -7.13 24.91
C GLU A 112 -2.33 -6.67 23.73
N LEU A 113 -1.99 -7.09 22.52
CA LEU A 113 -2.69 -6.67 21.30
C LEU A 113 -4.17 -7.06 21.30
N ARG A 114 -4.56 -8.17 21.95
CA ARG A 114 -5.96 -8.62 22.02
C ARG A 114 -6.87 -7.59 22.68
N GLU A 115 -6.38 -6.87 23.69
CA GLU A 115 -7.13 -5.82 24.36
C GLU A 115 -6.97 -4.47 23.66
N ILE A 116 -5.75 -4.12 23.23
CA ILE A 116 -5.46 -2.86 22.52
C ILE A 116 -6.36 -2.66 21.31
N ILE A 117 -6.55 -3.69 20.47
CA ILE A 117 -7.33 -3.53 19.23
C ILE A 117 -8.82 -3.25 19.48
N LYS A 118 -9.36 -3.57 20.66
CA LYS A 118 -10.76 -3.29 20.99
C LYS A 118 -11.03 -1.79 21.13
N GLY A 119 -10.02 -1.01 21.51
CA GLY A 119 -10.09 0.44 21.66
C GLY A 119 -9.73 1.21 20.39
N LEU A 120 -9.21 0.55 19.35
CA LEU A 120 -8.75 1.21 18.13
C LEU A 120 -9.83 1.23 17.04
N PRO A 121 -9.93 2.31 16.26
CA PRO A 121 -10.86 2.36 15.15
C PRO A 121 -10.45 1.36 14.07
N ASN A 122 -11.47 0.70 13.51
CA ASN A 122 -11.30 -0.20 12.39
C ASN A 122 -11.27 0.58 11.07
N SER A 123 -10.32 0.24 10.19
CA SER A 123 -10.28 0.80 8.84
C SER A 123 -11.30 0.10 7.96
N VAL A 124 -12.19 0.86 7.32
CA VAL A 124 -13.13 0.31 6.34
C VAL A 124 -12.33 -0.15 5.12
N ILE A 125 -12.44 -1.42 4.74
CA ILE A 125 -11.88 -1.94 3.50
C ILE A 125 -12.84 -1.56 2.38
N GLU A 126 -12.42 -0.65 1.52
CA GLU A 126 -13.19 -0.19 0.38
C GLU A 126 -12.54 -0.64 -0.92
N ALA A 127 -13.36 -0.83 -1.96
CA ALA A 127 -12.85 -1.11 -3.29
C ALA A 127 -12.03 0.11 -3.79
N PRO A 128 -10.90 -0.09 -4.49
CA PRO A 128 -9.97 0.99 -4.84
C PRO A 128 -10.58 2.13 -5.67
N ASP A 129 -11.68 1.84 -6.36
CA ASP A 129 -12.44 2.70 -7.26
C ASP A 129 -13.54 3.48 -6.55
N LYS A 130 -13.91 3.11 -5.32
CA LYS A 130 -14.87 3.87 -4.52
C LYS A 130 -14.18 5.09 -3.94
N PRO A 131 -14.61 6.32 -4.28
CA PRO A 131 -14.06 7.52 -3.68
C PRO A 131 -14.42 7.51 -2.19
N THR A 132 -13.42 7.29 -1.34
CA THR A 132 -13.56 7.48 0.11
C THR A 132 -14.07 8.89 0.37
N SER A 133 -15.22 9.02 1.01
CA SER A 133 -15.72 10.31 1.53
C SER A 133 -14.75 10.97 2.52
N LYS A 134 -13.78 10.18 3.04
CA LYS A 134 -12.78 10.57 4.04
C LYS A 134 -11.38 10.88 3.50
N SER A 135 -11.04 10.66 2.22
CA SER A 135 -9.71 11.11 1.75
C SER A 135 -9.75 12.61 1.50
N GLU A 136 -8.80 13.35 2.07
CA GLU A 136 -8.56 14.78 1.78
C GLU A 136 -8.34 15.07 0.28
N TYR A 137 -8.05 14.04 -0.53
CA TYR A 137 -7.76 14.13 -1.97
C TYR A 137 -8.84 13.50 -2.85
N SER A 138 -10.12 13.72 -2.53
CA SER A 138 -11.25 13.24 -3.34
C SER A 138 -11.21 13.74 -4.80
N LEU A 139 -12.01 13.16 -5.69
CA LEU A 139 -12.14 13.66 -7.07
C LEU A 139 -12.55 15.15 -7.10
N GLN A 140 -13.39 15.57 -6.14
CA GLN A 140 -13.80 16.97 -6.00
C GLN A 140 -12.62 17.89 -5.66
N HIS A 141 -11.66 17.42 -4.87
CA HIS A 141 -10.41 18.16 -4.63
C HIS A 141 -9.69 18.45 -5.95
N HIS A 142 -9.56 17.47 -6.83
CA HIS A 142 -8.94 17.66 -8.16
C HIS A 142 -9.76 18.58 -9.05
N TYR A 143 -11.09 18.47 -9.02
CA TYR A 143 -12.00 19.32 -9.81
C TYR A 143 -11.90 20.78 -9.38
N SER A 144 -11.66 21.07 -8.09
CA SER A 144 -11.47 22.44 -7.60
C SER A 144 -10.28 23.18 -8.26
N LYS A 145 -9.33 22.45 -8.86
CA LYS A 145 -8.15 23.02 -9.55
C LYS A 145 -8.39 23.30 -11.03
N GLY A 146 -9.48 22.79 -11.60
CA GLY A 146 -9.85 22.88 -13.01
C GLY A 146 -10.87 23.96 -13.34
N THR A 147 -11.07 24.19 -14.64
CA THR A 147 -12.13 25.04 -15.21
C THR A 147 -13.28 24.16 -15.71
N PRO A 148 -14.46 24.71 -16.06
CA PRO A 148 -15.53 23.93 -16.68
C PRO A 148 -15.05 23.11 -17.89
N LEU A 149 -14.19 23.71 -18.73
CA LEU A 149 -13.58 23.04 -19.87
C LEU A 149 -12.72 21.83 -19.45
N THR A 150 -11.79 22.00 -18.51
CA THR A 150 -10.89 20.88 -18.15
C THR A 150 -11.59 19.79 -17.35
N LYS A 151 -12.63 20.12 -16.59
CA LYS A 151 -13.54 19.13 -15.98
C LYS A 151 -14.26 18.31 -17.06
N GLN A 152 -14.84 18.98 -18.06
CA GLN A 152 -15.50 18.30 -19.17
C GLN A 152 -14.54 17.42 -19.98
N LEU A 153 -13.33 17.91 -20.28
CA LEU A 153 -12.30 17.10 -20.94
C LEU A 153 -11.95 15.86 -20.13
N TYR A 154 -11.87 15.97 -18.80
CA TYR A 154 -11.64 14.82 -17.93
C TYR A 154 -12.83 13.85 -18.01
N ASP A 155 -14.06 14.31 -17.79
CA ASP A 155 -15.26 13.46 -17.84
C ASP A 155 -15.39 12.71 -19.18
N ASP A 156 -15.15 13.40 -20.29
CA ASP A 156 -15.19 12.82 -21.64
C ASP A 156 -14.05 11.82 -21.86
N LEU A 157 -12.85 12.09 -21.33
CA LEU A 157 -11.72 11.16 -21.36
C LEU A 157 -12.06 9.87 -20.63
N ILE A 158 -12.57 9.96 -19.40
CA ILE A 158 -12.91 8.81 -18.56
C ILE A 158 -13.99 7.97 -19.22
N ARG A 159 -15.06 8.63 -19.69
CA ARG A 159 -16.15 7.97 -20.39
C ARG A 159 -15.66 7.18 -21.59
N GLN A 160 -14.82 7.77 -22.44
CA GLN A 160 -14.26 7.10 -23.61
C GLN A 160 -13.24 6.02 -23.26
N LEU A 161 -12.42 6.24 -22.22
CA LEU A 161 -11.39 5.29 -21.81
C LEU A 161 -12.02 4.01 -21.24
N GLN A 162 -13.06 4.14 -20.42
CA GLN A 162 -13.77 3.02 -19.77
C GLN A 162 -14.87 2.41 -20.63
N GLN A 163 -15.21 3.03 -21.77
CA GLN A 163 -16.24 2.50 -22.67
C GLN A 163 -15.86 1.09 -23.17
N GLY A 164 -16.61 0.08 -22.72
CA GLY A 164 -16.37 -1.32 -23.07
C GLY A 164 -15.18 -1.97 -22.33
N ASP A 165 -14.66 -1.32 -21.28
CA ASP A 165 -13.49 -1.77 -20.52
C ASP A 165 -13.71 -1.54 -19.01
N ASP A 166 -14.38 -2.50 -18.36
CA ASP A 166 -14.69 -2.51 -16.93
C ASP A 166 -13.48 -2.79 -16.03
N GLN A 167 -12.33 -3.05 -16.63
CA GLN A 167 -11.08 -3.37 -15.93
C GLN A 167 -10.26 -2.12 -15.56
N ILE A 168 -10.67 -0.94 -16.04
CA ILE A 168 -9.97 0.31 -15.75
C ILE A 168 -10.64 1.02 -14.58
N TYR A 169 -9.89 1.17 -13.49
CA TYR A 169 -10.31 1.97 -12.34
C TYR A 169 -9.30 3.09 -12.02
N SER A 170 -9.75 4.08 -11.26
CA SER A 170 -8.94 5.23 -10.89
C SER A 170 -8.91 5.46 -9.39
N LYS A 171 -7.79 5.96 -8.87
CA LYS A 171 -7.59 6.29 -7.46
C LYS A 171 -7.04 7.71 -7.31
N PRO A 172 -7.84 8.67 -6.82
CA PRO A 172 -7.36 9.99 -6.46
C PRO A 172 -6.25 9.94 -5.39
N ALA A 173 -5.20 10.74 -5.56
CA ALA A 173 -4.12 10.93 -4.59
C ALA A 173 -3.75 12.41 -4.49
N LYS A 174 -2.79 12.75 -3.62
CA LYS A 174 -2.41 14.14 -3.28
C LYS A 174 -2.24 15.08 -4.49
N TYR A 175 -1.59 14.60 -5.55
CA TYR A 175 -1.22 15.45 -6.69
C TYR A 175 -1.82 15.03 -8.03
N ARG A 176 -2.27 13.78 -8.14
CA ARG A 176 -2.73 13.15 -9.38
C ARG A 176 -3.81 12.11 -9.11
N ILE A 177 -4.59 11.81 -10.13
CA ILE A 177 -5.55 10.72 -10.17
C ILE A 177 -4.88 9.57 -10.94
N TRP A 178 -4.62 8.45 -10.26
CA TRP A 178 -3.93 7.29 -10.82
C TRP A 178 -4.90 6.35 -11.53
N PHE A 179 -4.49 5.77 -12.66
CA PHE A 179 -5.27 4.84 -13.47
C PHE A 179 -4.60 3.48 -13.55
N TYR A 180 -5.39 2.43 -13.31
CA TYR A 180 -4.93 1.06 -13.21
C TYR A 180 -5.53 0.19 -14.32
N SER A 181 -4.68 -0.62 -14.96
CA SER A 181 -5.05 -1.92 -15.48
C SER A 181 -5.08 -2.85 -14.27
N PRO A 182 -5.93 -3.90 -14.17
CA PRO A 182 -6.20 -4.60 -12.91
C PRO A 182 -4.98 -5.01 -12.08
N LYS A 183 -3.81 -5.14 -12.72
CA LYS A 183 -2.53 -5.50 -12.08
C LYS A 183 -1.59 -4.32 -11.78
N ARG A 184 -1.60 -3.21 -12.54
CA ARG A 184 -0.63 -2.10 -12.43
C ARG A 184 -1.17 -0.75 -12.92
N VAL A 185 -0.58 0.32 -12.41
CA VAL A 185 -0.75 1.68 -12.91
C VAL A 185 -0.25 1.77 -14.36
N PHE A 186 -1.02 2.41 -15.24
CA PHE A 186 -0.57 2.74 -16.60
C PHE A 186 -0.67 4.24 -16.91
N ALA A 187 -1.35 5.03 -16.08
CA ALA A 187 -1.45 6.47 -16.27
C ALA A 187 -1.73 7.22 -14.96
N ALA A 188 -1.47 8.53 -14.98
CA ALA A 188 -1.79 9.44 -13.89
C ALA A 188 -2.17 10.83 -14.44
N ILE A 189 -3.35 11.32 -14.10
CA ILE A 189 -3.90 12.57 -14.64
C ILE A 189 -3.88 13.66 -13.57
N LYS A 190 -3.42 14.85 -13.93
CA LYS A 190 -3.57 16.08 -13.15
C LYS A 190 -4.48 17.04 -13.92
N ILE A 191 -5.58 17.46 -13.30
CA ILE A 191 -6.46 18.50 -13.83
C ILE A 191 -5.80 19.86 -13.54
N MET A 192 -5.51 20.64 -14.59
CA MET A 192 -4.98 22.00 -14.46
C MET A 192 -6.01 23.01 -14.98
N LYS A 193 -5.73 24.32 -14.81
CA LYS A 193 -6.63 25.39 -15.25
C LYS A 193 -6.89 25.38 -16.77
N ARG A 194 -5.85 25.14 -17.56
CA ARG A 194 -5.88 25.24 -19.04
C ARG A 194 -5.96 23.89 -19.76
N GLN A 195 -5.45 22.83 -19.14
CA GLN A 195 -5.32 21.53 -19.78
C GLN A 195 -5.27 20.39 -18.75
N LEU A 196 -5.49 19.17 -19.21
CA LEU A 196 -5.11 17.97 -18.47
C LEU A 196 -3.62 17.71 -18.69
N ASN A 197 -2.95 17.23 -17.65
CA ASN A 197 -1.57 16.75 -17.72
C ASN A 197 -1.56 15.26 -17.42
N ILE A 198 -1.28 14.48 -18.45
CA ILE A 198 -1.38 13.03 -18.44
C ILE A 198 0.04 12.47 -18.44
N GLN A 199 0.38 11.74 -17.38
CA GLN A 199 1.48 10.80 -17.38
C GLN A 199 0.97 9.45 -17.83
N LEU A 200 1.69 8.76 -18.72
CA LEU A 200 1.29 7.46 -19.24
C LEU A 200 2.49 6.57 -19.50
N PHE A 201 2.29 5.26 -19.36
CA PHE A 201 3.31 4.26 -19.63
C PHE A 201 3.55 4.13 -21.13
N THR A 202 4.81 4.21 -21.55
CA THR A 202 5.24 4.12 -22.96
C THR A 202 6.18 2.95 -23.21
N ASN A 203 6.74 2.36 -22.14
CA ASN A 203 7.85 1.41 -22.21
C ASN A 203 9.03 1.94 -23.06
N GLY A 204 9.32 3.24 -22.95
CA GLY A 204 10.40 3.90 -23.70
C GLY A 204 10.10 4.14 -25.19
N LYS A 205 8.91 3.75 -25.67
CA LYS A 205 8.53 3.90 -27.08
C LYS A 205 8.04 5.32 -27.36
N ARG A 206 8.60 5.97 -28.39
CA ARG A 206 8.09 7.25 -28.91
C ARG A 206 6.65 7.13 -29.39
N GLN A 207 5.82 8.12 -29.07
CA GLN A 207 4.42 8.18 -29.47
C GLN A 207 4.04 9.61 -29.87
N LYS A 208 3.16 9.76 -30.87
CA LYS A 208 2.72 11.08 -31.32
C LYS A 208 2.04 11.83 -30.17
N GLY A 209 2.47 13.08 -29.94
CA GLY A 209 1.93 13.95 -28.90
C GLY A 209 2.30 13.53 -27.48
N VAL A 210 3.30 12.66 -27.30
CA VAL A 210 3.82 12.25 -25.99
C VAL A 210 5.29 12.65 -25.90
N GLU A 211 5.60 13.49 -24.94
CA GLU A 211 6.93 13.94 -24.56
C GLU A 211 7.59 12.90 -23.64
N GLU A 212 8.90 12.72 -23.80
CA GLU A 212 9.73 11.93 -22.88
C GLU A 212 10.01 12.74 -21.60
N PHE A 213 10.32 12.08 -20.49
CA PHE A 213 10.80 12.78 -19.29
C PHE A 213 12.28 13.16 -19.46
N PRO A 214 12.67 14.42 -19.24
CA PRO A 214 14.03 14.88 -19.48
C PRO A 214 15.03 14.54 -18.35
N GLY A 215 14.64 13.74 -17.35
CA GLY A 215 15.41 13.52 -16.12
C GLY A 215 15.98 12.11 -15.98
N GLU A 216 16.57 11.83 -14.81
CA GLU A 216 17.17 10.53 -14.44
C GLU A 216 16.15 9.44 -14.06
N TYR A 217 14.87 9.67 -14.36
CA TYR A 217 13.78 8.74 -14.05
C TYR A 217 12.63 8.91 -15.03
N GLY A 218 11.70 7.95 -15.04
CA GLY A 218 10.56 7.98 -15.95
C GLY A 218 10.89 7.56 -17.37
N PHE A 219 12.00 6.83 -17.58
CA PHE A 219 12.46 6.36 -18.91
C PHE A 219 11.39 5.58 -19.67
N LYS A 220 10.59 4.78 -18.94
CA LYS A 220 9.46 4.02 -19.50
C LYS A 220 8.13 4.78 -19.55
N TRP A 221 8.13 6.06 -19.22
CA TRP A 221 6.94 6.90 -19.11
C TRP A 221 7.04 8.10 -20.03
N GLY A 222 5.88 8.63 -20.39
CA GLY A 222 5.76 9.85 -21.17
C GLY A 222 4.73 10.79 -20.57
N ARG A 223 4.71 12.00 -21.11
CA ARG A 223 3.80 13.07 -20.72
C ARG A 223 3.08 13.62 -21.93
N MET A 224 1.79 13.90 -21.78
CA MET A 224 1.05 14.65 -22.78
C MET A 224 0.06 15.61 -22.12
N TYR A 225 -0.41 16.56 -22.91
CA TYR A 225 -1.38 17.56 -22.48
C TYR A 225 -2.63 17.51 -23.34
N VAL A 226 -3.77 17.83 -22.73
CA VAL A 226 -5.07 17.87 -23.42
C VAL A 226 -5.79 19.16 -23.02
N GLY A 227 -5.81 20.14 -23.92
CA GLY A 227 -6.55 21.39 -23.79
C GLY A 227 -7.78 21.48 -24.69
N SER A 228 -7.96 20.53 -25.61
CA SER A 228 -9.03 20.55 -26.63
C SER A 228 -9.65 19.17 -26.89
N LYS A 229 -10.80 19.14 -27.58
CA LYS A 229 -11.48 17.91 -28.00
C LYS A 229 -10.71 17.11 -29.06
N ASP A 230 -9.86 17.77 -29.86
CA ASP A 230 -9.06 17.07 -30.87
C ASP A 230 -7.87 16.33 -30.23
N GLU A 231 -7.21 16.95 -29.26
CA GLU A 231 -6.16 16.32 -28.45
C GLU A 231 -6.71 15.16 -27.60
N LEU A 232 -7.98 15.26 -27.17
CA LEU A 232 -8.65 14.22 -26.40
C LEU A 232 -8.67 12.87 -27.13
N LYS A 233 -8.95 12.86 -28.44
CA LYS A 233 -8.98 11.62 -29.25
C LYS A 233 -7.61 10.94 -29.26
N LEU A 234 -6.54 11.73 -29.42
CA LEU A 234 -5.17 11.23 -29.38
C LEU A 234 -4.81 10.70 -27.99
N ALA A 235 -5.24 11.39 -26.93
CA ALA A 235 -5.01 10.97 -25.54
C ALA A 235 -5.67 9.63 -25.23
N VAL A 236 -6.93 9.42 -25.62
CA VAL A 236 -7.63 8.15 -25.44
C VAL A 236 -6.90 7.02 -26.16
N LYS A 237 -6.44 7.24 -27.40
CA LYS A 237 -5.65 6.26 -28.15
C LYS A 237 -4.35 5.90 -27.43
N ASN A 238 -3.61 6.89 -26.96
CA ASN A 238 -2.34 6.68 -26.27
C ASN A 238 -2.54 6.01 -24.90
N LEU A 239 -3.60 6.32 -24.17
CA LEU A 239 -3.94 5.67 -22.89
C LEU A 239 -4.32 4.19 -23.07
N ARG A 240 -5.11 3.84 -24.10
CA ARG A 240 -5.39 2.43 -24.43
C ARG A 240 -4.11 1.69 -24.81
N LYS A 241 -3.21 2.33 -25.57
CA LYS A 241 -1.89 1.78 -25.88
C LYS A 241 -1.02 1.59 -24.62
N ALA A 242 -1.03 2.56 -23.70
CA ALA A 242 -0.33 2.47 -22.43
C ALA A 242 -0.83 1.28 -21.58
N LYS A 243 -2.15 1.06 -21.52
CA LYS A 243 -2.74 -0.13 -20.88
C LYS A 243 -2.25 -1.43 -21.53
N ALA A 244 -2.25 -1.50 -22.86
CA ALA A 244 -1.77 -2.68 -23.58
C ALA A 244 -0.29 -2.95 -23.30
N LEU A 245 0.56 -1.92 -23.37
CA LEU A 245 1.99 -2.01 -23.12
C LEU A 245 2.30 -2.46 -21.68
N VAL A 246 1.60 -1.91 -20.67
CA VAL A 246 1.85 -2.33 -19.28
C VAL A 246 1.50 -3.81 -19.09
N ASN A 247 0.42 -4.28 -19.70
CA ASN A 247 0.00 -5.69 -19.63
C ASN A 247 1.00 -6.63 -20.33
N GLU A 248 1.55 -6.20 -21.47
CA GLU A 248 2.59 -6.92 -22.21
C GLU A 248 3.90 -7.03 -21.42
N CYS A 249 4.27 -5.98 -20.68
CA CYS A 249 5.43 -6.00 -19.78
C CYS A 249 5.18 -6.96 -18.59
N ILE A 250 3.98 -6.90 -18.00
CA ILE A 250 3.59 -7.78 -16.89
C ILE A 250 3.64 -9.26 -17.31
N SER A 251 3.18 -9.60 -18.51
CA SER A 251 3.25 -10.99 -19.00
C SER A 251 4.68 -11.49 -19.21
N ARG A 252 5.63 -10.57 -19.39
CA ARG A 252 7.06 -10.85 -19.57
C ARG A 252 7.88 -10.66 -18.28
N ASN A 253 7.23 -10.32 -17.18
CA ASN A 253 7.88 -9.98 -15.91
C ASN A 253 8.87 -8.79 -16.01
N GLU A 254 8.60 -7.86 -16.92
CA GLU A 254 9.41 -6.65 -17.12
C GLU A 254 9.01 -5.55 -16.12
N PRO A 255 9.97 -4.75 -15.61
CA PRO A 255 9.67 -3.67 -14.69
C PRO A 255 8.91 -2.53 -15.39
N THR A 256 7.83 -2.07 -14.74
CA THR A 256 6.96 -0.98 -15.22
C THR A 256 6.94 0.23 -14.28
N GLY A 257 7.82 0.23 -13.28
CA GLY A 257 7.89 1.27 -12.26
C GLY A 257 8.28 2.63 -12.83
N TRP A 258 8.06 3.69 -12.05
CA TRP A 258 8.47 5.05 -12.42
C TRP A 258 9.99 5.17 -12.61
N TYR A 259 10.76 4.41 -11.83
CA TYR A 259 12.22 4.38 -11.87
C TYR A 259 12.78 3.21 -12.69
N ALA A 260 11.94 2.52 -13.47
CA ALA A 260 12.42 1.45 -14.34
C ALA A 260 13.16 2.02 -15.54
N GLU A 261 14.39 1.58 -15.76
CA GLU A 261 15.22 1.92 -16.91
C GLU A 261 14.76 1.15 -18.16
N THR A 262 15.06 1.68 -19.34
CA THR A 262 14.93 0.93 -20.59
C THR A 262 16.11 -0.01 -20.74
N GLU A 263 15.84 -1.29 -21.00
CA GLU A 263 16.86 -2.27 -21.39
C GLU A 263 17.51 -1.91 -22.74
#